data_AF-A0A1Y3RJH3-F1
#
_entry.id   AF-A0A1Y3RJH3-F1
#
_cell.length_a   1.000
_cell.length_b   1.000
_cell.length_c   1.000
_cell.angle_alpha   90.00
_cell.angle_beta   90.00
_cell.angle_gamma   90.00
#
_symmetry.space_group_name_H-M   'P 1'
#
loop_
_entity.id
_entity.type
_entity.pdbx_description
1 polymer ?
#
loop_
_entity_poly.entity_id
_entity_poly.type
_entity_poly.pdbx_seq_one_letter_code
_entity_poly.pdbx_strand_id
1 'polypeptide(L)'
;MNISYYTIDDLRLPPKRSLRKGRSVEQYSTLEEALARYQSLPAAGIRVLGLTDGIHVLELVKCLPLFPDDQEGEDVLASDYSCFPLWTQEPEAANATHVCITAMGLRYRIKGNVIEPIPSPEGLPQDLQGKFLWLNLSGEAQSAIRQVYVAGTGWVSPGILNRKTEPMPLVLKYRADGINEQGAYLSLEVEPWEYDRIAIHTLERLKKEKGRSER
;
A
#
# COMPACT_ATOMS: atom_id res chain seq x y z
N MET A 1 1.46 1.21 24.43
CA MET A 1 2.81 1.82 24.58
C MET A 1 2.73 3.32 24.87
N ASN A 2 3.84 4.01 25.22
CA ASN A 2 3.86 5.48 25.21
C ASN A 2 4.06 5.95 23.76
N ILE A 3 2.97 6.20 23.06
CA ILE A 3 3.00 6.57 21.64
C ILE A 3 3.25 8.07 21.50
N SER A 4 4.13 8.42 20.57
CA SER A 4 4.27 9.77 20.06
C SER A 4 4.32 9.76 18.53
N TYR A 5 4.14 10.92 17.94
CA TYR A 5 4.12 11.13 16.51
C TYR A 5 5.37 11.88 16.07
N TYR A 6 5.78 11.69 14.82
CA TYR A 6 6.90 12.44 14.27
C TYR A 6 6.64 12.86 12.84
N THR A 7 7.28 13.97 12.44
CA THR A 7 7.35 14.40 11.05
C THR A 7 8.80 14.49 10.59
N ILE A 8 9.00 14.26 9.29
CA ILE A 8 10.27 14.50 8.59
C ILE A 8 9.97 15.43 7.42
N ASP A 9 10.77 16.49 7.28
CA ASP A 9 10.59 17.51 6.24
C ASP A 9 10.98 17.02 4.84
N ASP A 10 12.12 16.37 4.69
CA ASP A 10 12.55 15.76 3.43
C ASP A 10 13.55 14.62 3.67
N LEU A 11 13.12 13.38 3.38
CA LEU A 11 13.95 12.18 3.52
C LEU A 11 15.16 12.15 2.57
N ARG A 12 15.17 12.95 1.49
CA ARG A 12 16.31 13.05 0.57
C ARG A 12 17.51 13.76 1.23
N LEU A 13 17.26 14.56 2.27
CA LEU A 13 18.30 15.27 2.98
C LEU A 13 19.00 14.35 4.00
N PRO A 14 20.33 14.50 4.18
CA PRO A 14 21.05 13.75 5.20
C PRO A 14 20.54 14.13 6.61
N PRO A 15 20.77 13.30 7.64
CA PRO A 15 20.47 13.67 9.03
C PRO A 15 21.14 15.00 9.41
N LYS A 16 20.38 15.90 10.05
CA LYS A 16 20.89 17.18 10.54
C LYS A 16 22.05 16.95 11.51
N ARG A 17 23.17 17.65 11.29
CA ARG A 17 24.34 17.66 12.17
C ARG A 17 24.63 19.09 12.60
N SER A 18 25.32 19.28 13.71
CA SER A 18 25.64 20.60 14.31
C SER A 18 26.22 21.64 13.33
N LEU A 19 26.84 21.20 12.22
CA LEU A 19 27.46 22.07 11.21
C LEU A 19 26.95 21.85 9.78
N ARG A 20 25.89 21.04 9.57
CA ARG A 20 25.33 20.80 8.23
C ARG A 20 23.80 20.82 8.28
N LYS A 21 23.21 21.60 7.37
CA LYS A 21 21.78 21.53 7.10
C LYS A 21 21.44 20.10 6.66
N GLY A 22 20.36 19.56 7.22
CA GLY A 22 19.89 18.21 6.98
C GLY A 22 18.42 18.13 7.36
N ARG A 23 17.83 16.95 7.20
CA ARG A 23 16.42 16.72 7.49
C ARG A 23 16.07 17.08 8.94
N SER A 24 14.98 17.82 9.11
CA SER A 24 14.34 18.05 10.40
C SER A 24 13.53 16.81 10.78
N VAL A 25 13.63 16.42 12.04
CA VAL A 25 12.73 15.42 12.65
C VAL A 25 12.14 16.08 13.88
N GLU A 26 10.83 16.25 13.88
CA GLU A 26 10.08 16.88 14.96
C GLU A 26 9.12 15.84 15.57
N GLN A 27 8.96 15.85 16.90
CA GLN A 27 8.09 14.92 17.61
C GLN A 27 6.93 15.66 18.28
N TYR A 28 5.78 14.99 18.38
CA TYR A 28 4.53 15.53 18.90
C TYR A 28 3.87 14.52 19.83
N SER A 29 3.22 15.01 20.87
CA SER A 29 2.42 14.18 21.78
C SER A 29 1.08 13.77 21.19
N THR A 30 0.56 14.52 20.21
CA THR A 30 -0.76 14.29 19.62
C THR A 30 -0.68 14.15 18.10
N LEU A 31 -1.64 13.43 17.53
CA LEU A 31 -1.72 13.24 16.08
C LEU A 31 -2.13 14.53 15.37
N GLU A 32 -3.01 15.32 16.00
CA GLU A 32 -3.53 16.58 15.47
C GLU A 32 -2.39 17.59 15.26
N GLU A 33 -1.49 17.74 16.23
CA GLU A 33 -0.31 18.59 16.11
C GLU A 33 0.64 18.10 14.99
N ALA A 34 0.86 16.79 14.93
CA ALA A 34 1.73 16.19 13.92
C ALA A 34 1.16 16.36 12.50
N LEU A 35 -0.15 16.19 12.32
CA LEU A 35 -0.86 16.43 11.06
C LEU A 35 -0.79 17.89 10.63
N ALA A 36 -1.09 18.82 11.54
CA ALA A 36 -1.03 20.25 11.26
C ALA A 36 0.39 20.67 10.85
N ARG A 37 1.42 20.14 11.52
CA ARG A 37 2.80 20.33 11.06
C ARG A 37 3.01 19.72 9.69
N TYR A 38 2.69 18.46 9.49
CA TYR A 38 2.96 17.74 8.25
C TYR A 38 2.39 18.48 7.03
N GLN A 39 1.15 18.95 7.13
CA GLN A 39 0.47 19.71 6.08
C GLN A 39 1.12 21.08 5.81
N SER A 40 1.80 21.67 6.79
CA SER A 40 2.56 22.92 6.61
C SER A 40 3.92 22.73 5.91
N LEU A 41 4.39 21.49 5.74
CA LEU A 41 5.67 21.21 5.09
C LEU A 41 5.56 21.34 3.56
N PRO A 42 6.62 21.80 2.86
CA PRO A 42 6.61 21.88 1.40
C PRO A 42 6.41 20.50 0.74
N ALA A 43 5.51 20.39 -0.23
CA ALA A 43 5.23 19.15 -0.96
C ALA A 43 6.32 18.77 -1.98
N ALA A 44 7.29 19.65 -2.24
CA ALA A 44 8.44 19.36 -3.10
C ALA A 44 9.44 18.37 -2.48
N GLY A 45 9.32 18.08 -1.17
CA GLY A 45 10.15 17.15 -0.41
C GLY A 45 9.53 15.76 -0.24
N ILE A 46 10.36 14.75 0.03
CA ILE A 46 9.83 13.45 0.51
C ILE A 46 9.55 13.56 2.01
N ARG A 47 8.41 14.16 2.35
CA ARG A 47 7.97 14.34 3.75
C ARG A 47 7.33 13.07 4.31
N VAL A 48 7.50 12.84 5.61
CA VAL A 48 6.92 11.69 6.33
C VAL A 48 6.15 12.15 7.56
N LEU A 49 5.04 11.48 7.83
CA LEU A 49 4.35 11.46 9.13
C LEU A 49 4.36 10.01 9.63
N GLY A 50 4.72 9.80 10.88
CA GLY A 50 4.73 8.45 11.47
C GLY A 50 4.44 8.44 12.97
N LEU A 51 4.31 7.24 13.51
CA LEU A 51 4.20 6.99 14.95
C LEU A 51 5.39 6.20 15.48
N THR A 52 5.67 6.35 16.77
CA THR A 52 6.75 5.65 17.46
C THR A 52 6.40 5.41 18.93
N ASP A 53 6.96 4.37 19.51
CA ASP A 53 6.98 4.13 20.96
C ASP A 53 8.30 4.54 21.63
N GLY A 54 9.17 5.23 20.87
CA GLY A 54 10.53 5.60 21.26
C GLY A 54 11.62 4.58 20.86
N ILE A 55 11.23 3.38 20.41
CA ILE A 55 12.16 2.32 19.98
C ILE A 55 11.83 1.88 18.54
N HIS A 56 10.56 1.61 18.29
CA HIS A 56 10.00 1.18 17.02
C HIS A 56 9.34 2.37 16.32
N VAL A 57 9.36 2.35 15.00
CA VAL A 57 8.72 3.37 14.16
C VAL A 57 7.76 2.72 13.18
N LEU A 58 6.70 3.43 12.84
CA LEU A 58 5.79 3.11 11.75
C LEU A 58 5.55 4.39 10.94
N GLU A 59 5.97 4.38 9.69
CA GLU A 59 5.63 5.45 8.75
C GLU A 59 4.14 5.32 8.41
N LEU A 60 3.35 6.35 8.71
CA LEU A 60 1.93 6.39 8.37
C LEU A 60 1.74 6.93 6.95
N VAL A 61 2.35 8.07 6.66
CA VAL A 61 2.16 8.80 5.40
C VAL A 61 3.49 9.25 4.85
N LYS A 62 3.62 9.17 3.54
CA LYS A 62 4.79 9.64 2.80
C LYS A 62 4.34 10.43 1.59
N CYS A 63 4.95 11.58 1.36
CA CYS A 63 4.74 12.36 0.14
C CYS A 63 5.74 11.88 -0.91
N LEU A 64 5.26 11.41 -2.06
CA LEU A 64 6.08 10.84 -3.12
C LEU A 64 5.66 11.40 -4.48
N PRO A 65 6.61 11.74 -5.37
CA PRO A 65 6.27 11.98 -6.77
C PRO A 65 5.69 10.71 -7.38
N LEU A 66 4.57 10.85 -8.11
CA LEU A 66 3.93 9.74 -8.82
C LEU A 66 4.55 9.56 -10.22
N PHE A 67 5.04 10.65 -10.81
CA PHE A 67 5.67 10.70 -12.12
C PHE A 67 7.04 11.38 -12.06
N PRO A 68 7.96 11.09 -13.01
CA PRO A 68 9.33 11.62 -12.98
C PRO A 68 9.44 13.14 -12.98
N ASP A 69 8.49 13.83 -13.63
CA ASP A 69 8.52 15.30 -13.80
C ASP A 69 7.73 16.05 -12.71
N ASP A 70 7.14 15.33 -11.76
CA ASP A 70 6.36 15.92 -10.67
C ASP A 70 7.24 16.83 -9.81
N GLN A 71 6.79 18.09 -9.65
CA GLN A 71 7.45 19.06 -8.77
C GLN A 71 7.01 18.92 -7.31
N GLU A 72 5.83 18.36 -7.09
CA GLU A 72 5.23 18.09 -5.77
C GLU A 72 4.80 16.63 -5.73
N GLY A 73 4.93 16.00 -4.57
CA GLY A 73 4.47 14.63 -4.38
C GLY A 73 2.98 14.54 -4.02
N GLU A 74 2.43 13.34 -4.17
CA GLU A 74 1.15 12.93 -3.60
C GLU A 74 1.40 12.29 -2.22
N ASP A 75 0.56 12.63 -1.24
CA ASP A 75 0.57 11.94 0.04
C ASP A 75 -0.04 10.53 -0.13
N VAL A 76 0.73 9.51 0.24
CA VAL A 76 0.33 8.11 0.17
C VAL A 76 0.46 7.42 1.52
N LEU A 77 -0.40 6.45 1.78
CA LEU A 77 -0.27 5.59 2.96
C LEU A 77 1.03 4.79 2.85
N ALA A 78 1.96 5.01 3.77
CA ALA A 78 3.32 4.50 3.67
C ALA A 78 3.44 3.03 4.10
N SER A 79 2.55 2.56 4.97
CA SER A 79 2.58 1.21 5.52
C SER A 79 1.18 0.73 5.91
N ASP A 80 0.93 -0.56 5.75
CA ASP A 80 -0.22 -1.25 6.33
C ASP A 80 0.16 -1.72 7.74
N TYR A 81 -0.32 -1.03 8.78
CA TYR A 81 0.01 -1.34 10.17
C TYR A 81 -0.32 -2.79 10.56
N SER A 82 -1.32 -3.40 9.92
CA SER A 82 -1.77 -4.77 10.22
C SER A 82 -0.74 -5.84 9.82
N CYS A 83 0.18 -5.50 8.91
CA CYS A 83 1.27 -6.39 8.51
C CYS A 83 2.42 -6.44 9.54
N PHE A 84 2.38 -5.60 10.58
CA PHE A 84 3.41 -5.54 11.61
C PHE A 84 2.87 -6.10 12.94
N PRO A 85 3.41 -7.22 13.47
CA PRO A 85 2.88 -7.87 14.67
C PRO A 85 2.80 -6.97 15.92
N LEU A 86 3.69 -5.99 16.03
CA LEU A 86 3.64 -4.99 17.09
C LEU A 86 2.45 -4.03 16.88
N TRP A 87 2.40 -3.38 15.72
CA TRP A 87 1.43 -2.32 15.45
C TRP A 87 0.00 -2.82 15.23
N THR A 88 -0.17 -4.06 14.76
CA THR A 88 -1.51 -4.64 14.59
C THR A 88 -2.27 -4.80 15.91
N GLN A 89 -1.58 -4.83 17.05
CA GLN A 89 -2.18 -4.94 18.38
C GLN A 89 -2.36 -3.58 19.07
N GLU A 90 -1.82 -2.49 18.49
CA GLU A 90 -1.91 -1.14 19.05
C GLU A 90 -3.08 -0.38 18.41
N PRO A 91 -4.17 -0.09 19.15
CA PRO A 91 -5.33 0.62 18.61
C PRO A 91 -4.99 2.01 18.06
N GLU A 92 -3.98 2.65 18.63
CA GLU A 92 -3.49 3.96 18.20
C GLU A 92 -2.97 3.93 16.75
N ALA A 93 -2.33 2.84 16.32
CA ALA A 93 -1.85 2.70 14.94
C ALA A 93 -3.02 2.60 13.94
N ALA A 94 -4.07 1.87 14.30
CA ALA A 94 -5.29 1.76 13.51
C ALA A 94 -6.02 3.11 13.41
N ASN A 95 -6.19 3.78 14.55
CA ASN A 95 -6.82 5.10 14.62
C ASN A 95 -6.04 6.13 13.81
N ALA A 96 -4.73 6.23 14.00
CA ALA A 96 -3.88 7.18 13.29
C ALA A 96 -3.88 6.95 11.78
N THR A 97 -3.87 5.68 11.35
CA THR A 97 -4.01 5.30 9.94
C THR A 97 -5.34 5.81 9.36
N HIS A 98 -6.46 5.54 10.05
CA HIS A 98 -7.79 5.95 9.60
C HIS A 98 -7.95 7.48 9.54
N VAL A 99 -7.47 8.19 10.57
CA VAL A 99 -7.47 9.66 10.61
C VAL A 99 -6.62 10.22 9.47
N CYS A 100 -5.43 9.68 9.21
CA CYS A 100 -4.58 10.13 8.11
C CYS A 100 -5.26 9.96 6.75
N ILE A 101 -5.86 8.79 6.49
CA ILE A 101 -6.61 8.51 5.25
C ILE A 101 -7.71 9.54 5.05
N THR A 102 -8.49 9.81 6.10
CA THR A 102 -9.67 10.69 6.01
C THR A 102 -9.28 12.17 5.92
N ALA A 103 -8.39 12.63 6.81
CA ALA A 103 -8.02 14.05 6.93
C ALA A 103 -7.22 14.57 5.73
N MET A 104 -6.45 13.70 5.06
CA MET A 104 -5.68 14.05 3.87
C MET A 104 -6.30 13.52 2.57
N GLY A 105 -7.38 12.76 2.64
CA GLY A 105 -8.01 12.17 1.47
C GLY A 105 -7.08 11.23 0.71
N LEU A 106 -6.30 10.42 1.43
CA LEU A 106 -5.31 9.53 0.81
C LEU A 106 -6.00 8.56 -0.14
N ARG A 107 -5.50 8.49 -1.38
CA ARG A 107 -6.05 7.62 -2.44
C ARG A 107 -5.21 6.38 -2.69
N TYR A 108 -3.92 6.46 -2.37
CA TYR A 108 -2.95 5.43 -2.69
C TYR A 108 -2.15 4.99 -1.47
N ARG A 109 -1.61 3.78 -1.54
CA ARG A 109 -0.71 3.18 -0.56
C ARG A 109 0.52 2.60 -1.23
N ILE A 110 1.59 2.49 -0.48
CA ILE A 110 2.78 1.73 -0.85
C ILE A 110 2.54 0.25 -0.55
N LYS A 111 2.79 -0.62 -1.53
CA LYS A 111 2.83 -2.06 -1.34
C LYS A 111 4.00 -2.68 -2.10
N GLY A 112 4.95 -3.24 -1.36
CA GLY A 112 6.17 -3.78 -1.97
C GLY A 112 6.96 -2.68 -2.68
N ASN A 113 7.11 -2.79 -4.00
CA ASN A 113 7.83 -1.81 -4.81
C ASN A 113 6.90 -0.94 -5.67
N VAL A 114 5.60 -0.88 -5.39
CA VAL A 114 4.62 -0.13 -6.18
C VAL A 114 3.71 0.74 -5.30
N ILE A 115 3.14 1.78 -5.90
CA ILE A 115 2.04 2.55 -5.33
C ILE A 115 0.75 2.00 -5.96
N GLU A 116 -0.27 1.72 -5.16
CA GLU A 116 -1.56 1.19 -5.61
C GLU A 116 -2.74 1.87 -4.89
N PRO A 117 -3.97 1.83 -5.43
CA PRO A 117 -5.16 2.32 -4.74
C PRO A 117 -5.34 1.71 -3.34
N ILE A 118 -5.78 2.54 -2.40
CA ILE A 118 -6.23 2.06 -1.08
C ILE A 118 -7.50 1.22 -1.28
N PRO A 119 -7.62 0.05 -0.62
CA PRO A 119 -8.82 -0.78 -0.74
C PRO A 119 -10.10 -0.03 -0.38
N SER A 120 -11.14 -0.20 -1.21
CA SER A 120 -12.45 0.38 -0.91
C SER A 120 -13.04 -0.22 0.37
N PRO A 121 -13.63 0.60 1.27
CA PRO A 121 -14.33 0.08 2.45
C PRO A 121 -15.60 -0.70 2.08
N GLU A 122 -16.13 -0.54 0.87
CA GLU A 122 -17.32 -1.25 0.37
C GLU A 122 -17.01 -2.74 0.06
N GLY A 123 -15.74 -3.11 0.01
CA GLY A 123 -15.30 -4.46 -0.32
C GLY A 123 -15.33 -4.76 -1.81
N LEU A 124 -15.29 -6.05 -2.17
CA LEU A 124 -15.27 -6.48 -3.57
C LEU A 124 -16.59 -6.11 -4.28
N PRO A 125 -16.51 -5.50 -5.48
CA PRO A 125 -17.67 -5.32 -6.35
C PRO A 125 -18.46 -6.60 -6.57
N GLN A 126 -19.78 -6.48 -6.70
CA GLN A 126 -20.69 -7.63 -6.81
C GLN A 126 -20.36 -8.54 -8.01
N ASP A 127 -19.90 -7.97 -9.12
CA ASP A 127 -19.53 -8.73 -10.31
C ASP A 127 -18.21 -9.51 -10.14
N LEU A 128 -17.37 -9.17 -9.14
CA LEU A 128 -16.15 -9.91 -8.80
C LEU A 128 -16.37 -10.97 -7.72
N GLN A 129 -17.50 -10.94 -7.02
CA GLN A 129 -17.86 -11.96 -6.04
C GLN A 129 -18.09 -13.31 -6.72
N GLY A 130 -17.61 -14.40 -6.10
CA GLY A 130 -17.68 -15.76 -6.67
C GLY A 130 -16.70 -16.03 -7.81
N LYS A 131 -15.87 -15.06 -8.19
CA LYS A 131 -14.74 -15.28 -9.11
C LYS A 131 -13.50 -15.73 -8.33
N PHE A 132 -12.68 -16.55 -8.97
CA PHE A 132 -11.43 -17.07 -8.44
C PHE A 132 -10.31 -16.91 -9.46
N LEU A 133 -9.06 -16.95 -9.01
CA LEU A 133 -7.90 -16.89 -9.89
C LEU A 133 -7.64 -18.25 -10.52
N TRP A 134 -7.28 -18.26 -11.81
CA TRP A 134 -6.73 -19.43 -12.48
C TRP A 134 -5.22 -19.50 -12.21
N LEU A 135 -4.85 -20.25 -11.18
CA LEU A 135 -3.46 -20.36 -10.73
C LEU A 135 -2.70 -21.45 -11.50
N ASN A 136 -1.38 -21.30 -11.56
CA ASN A 136 -0.49 -22.37 -11.99
C ASN A 136 -0.46 -23.55 -11.00
N LEU A 137 0.23 -24.63 -11.37
CA LEU A 137 0.31 -25.86 -10.55
C LEU A 137 0.93 -25.62 -9.16
N SER A 138 1.81 -24.63 -9.00
CA SER A 138 2.38 -24.25 -7.71
C SER A 138 1.40 -23.48 -6.82
N GLY A 139 0.27 -23.01 -7.36
CA GLY A 139 -0.73 -22.25 -6.61
C GLY A 139 -0.27 -20.84 -6.23
N GLU A 140 0.69 -20.28 -6.98
CA GLU A 140 1.23 -18.96 -6.68
C GLU A 140 0.24 -17.88 -7.13
N ALA A 141 -0.20 -17.02 -6.21
CA ALA A 141 -1.17 -15.98 -6.52
C ALA A 141 -0.73 -15.11 -7.70
N GLN A 142 0.55 -14.74 -7.82
CA GLN A 142 1.03 -13.90 -8.93
C GLN A 142 0.94 -14.54 -10.31
N SER A 143 0.81 -15.88 -10.40
CA SER A 143 0.83 -16.61 -11.66
C SER A 143 -0.37 -16.31 -12.58
N ALA A 144 -1.48 -15.85 -12.02
CA ALA A 144 -2.65 -15.46 -12.80
C ALA A 144 -2.51 -14.07 -13.44
N ILE A 145 -1.58 -13.21 -12.98
CA ILE A 145 -1.39 -11.86 -13.54
C ILE A 145 -0.73 -11.97 -14.92
N ARG A 146 -1.38 -11.42 -15.94
CA ARG A 146 -0.89 -11.36 -17.32
C ARG A 146 -0.30 -10.00 -17.68
N GLN A 147 -0.95 -8.92 -17.26
CA GLN A 147 -0.48 -7.56 -17.50
C GLN A 147 -0.78 -6.67 -16.30
N VAL A 148 0.03 -5.63 -16.15
CA VAL A 148 -0.11 -4.61 -15.11
C VAL A 148 -0.29 -3.26 -15.80
N TYR A 149 -1.31 -2.50 -15.42
CA TYR A 149 -1.49 -1.14 -15.91
C TYR A 149 -0.77 -0.17 -14.98
N VAL A 150 0.26 0.49 -15.50
CA VAL A 150 1.02 1.53 -14.81
C VAL A 150 0.61 2.90 -15.36
N ALA A 151 0.21 3.82 -14.49
CA ALA A 151 -0.17 5.17 -14.89
C ALA A 151 0.98 5.84 -15.67
N GLY A 152 0.63 6.56 -16.74
CA GLY A 152 1.61 7.18 -17.65
C GLY A 152 2.37 6.23 -18.59
N THR A 153 2.29 4.90 -18.38
CA THR A 153 2.99 3.90 -19.21
C THR A 153 2.02 2.97 -19.97
N GLY A 154 0.87 2.63 -19.37
CA GLY A 154 -0.08 1.67 -19.92
C GLY A 154 0.16 0.22 -19.46
N TRP A 155 -0.26 -0.74 -20.28
CA TRP A 155 -0.14 -2.17 -19.97
C TRP A 155 1.29 -2.69 -20.17
N VAL A 156 1.88 -3.19 -19.10
CA VAL A 156 3.26 -3.73 -19.08
C VAL A 156 3.29 -5.16 -18.51
N SER A 157 4.45 -5.80 -18.62
CA SER A 157 4.71 -7.12 -18.04
C SER A 157 4.63 -7.08 -16.50
N PRO A 158 4.13 -8.15 -15.84
CA PRO A 158 4.08 -8.27 -14.38
C PRO A 158 5.43 -8.13 -13.67
N GLY A 159 6.55 -8.31 -14.39
CA GLY A 159 7.89 -8.14 -13.83
C GLY A 159 8.14 -6.76 -13.22
N ILE A 160 7.34 -5.73 -13.55
CA ILE A 160 7.43 -4.40 -12.94
C ILE A 160 7.18 -4.43 -11.42
N LEU A 161 6.33 -5.32 -10.91
CA LEU A 161 5.96 -5.41 -9.49
C LEU A 161 7.16 -5.75 -8.58
N ASN A 162 8.18 -6.41 -9.15
CA ASN A 162 9.36 -6.86 -8.44
C ASN A 162 10.57 -5.93 -8.63
N ARG A 163 10.45 -4.88 -9.44
CA ARG A 163 11.53 -3.94 -9.72
C ARG A 163 11.47 -2.77 -8.76
N LYS A 164 12.64 -2.36 -8.24
CA LYS A 164 12.79 -1.10 -7.52
C LYS A 164 13.03 0.01 -8.53
N THR A 165 12.14 0.98 -8.59
CA THR A 165 12.28 2.19 -9.41
C THR A 165 12.01 3.43 -8.58
N GLU A 166 12.53 4.56 -9.04
CA GLU A 166 12.26 5.87 -8.46
C GLU A 166 11.95 6.85 -9.61
N PRO A 167 10.75 7.45 -9.68
CA PRO A 167 9.61 7.24 -8.78
C PRO A 167 9.08 5.80 -8.80
N MET A 168 8.34 5.45 -7.75
CA MET A 168 7.67 4.17 -7.62
C MET A 168 6.50 4.11 -8.61
N PRO A 169 6.27 3.00 -9.35
CA PRO A 169 5.23 2.97 -10.37
C PRO A 169 3.86 2.99 -9.70
N LEU A 170 2.97 3.87 -10.18
CA LEU A 170 1.57 3.88 -9.80
C LEU A 170 0.81 2.81 -10.60
N VAL A 171 0.51 1.71 -9.95
CA VAL A 171 -0.20 0.55 -10.50
C VAL A 171 -1.69 0.68 -10.20
N LEU A 172 -2.52 0.75 -11.24
CA LEU A 172 -3.96 0.95 -11.09
C LEU A 172 -4.78 -0.30 -11.36
N LYS A 173 -4.30 -1.20 -12.22
CA LYS A 173 -5.06 -2.40 -12.62
C LYS A 173 -4.17 -3.57 -12.94
N TYR A 174 -4.72 -4.77 -12.81
CA TYR A 174 -4.22 -6.02 -13.34
C TYR A 174 -5.17 -6.59 -14.37
N ARG A 175 -4.60 -7.20 -15.41
CA ARG A 175 -5.29 -8.20 -16.21
C ARG A 175 -4.85 -9.56 -15.74
N ALA A 176 -5.79 -10.40 -15.38
CA ALA A 176 -5.52 -11.72 -14.84
C ALA A 176 -6.42 -12.80 -15.41
N ASP A 177 -5.94 -14.03 -15.34
CA ASP A 177 -6.74 -15.22 -15.65
C ASP A 177 -7.58 -15.61 -14.44
N GLY A 178 -8.87 -15.83 -14.66
CA GLY A 178 -9.81 -16.22 -13.62
C GLY A 178 -10.76 -17.33 -14.05
N ILE A 179 -11.55 -17.78 -13.09
CA ILE A 179 -12.68 -18.69 -13.27
C ILE A 179 -13.88 -18.25 -12.44
N ASN A 180 -15.07 -18.62 -12.90
CA ASN A 180 -16.28 -18.50 -12.10
C ASN A 180 -16.47 -19.72 -11.18
N GLU A 181 -17.57 -19.73 -10.41
CA GLU A 181 -17.91 -20.82 -9.50
C GLU A 181 -18.04 -22.18 -10.21
N GLN A 182 -18.48 -22.17 -11.48
CA GLN A 182 -18.64 -23.36 -12.32
C GLN A 182 -17.31 -23.82 -12.96
N GLY A 183 -16.20 -23.11 -12.73
CA GLY A 183 -14.88 -23.43 -13.28
C GLY A 183 -14.66 -22.99 -14.73
N ALA A 184 -15.56 -22.18 -15.30
CA ALA A 184 -15.38 -21.63 -16.64
C ALA A 184 -14.36 -20.49 -16.63
N TYR A 185 -13.43 -20.51 -17.59
CA TYR A 185 -12.40 -19.48 -17.76
C TYR A 185 -12.99 -18.11 -18.08
N LEU A 186 -12.38 -17.07 -17.52
CA LEU A 186 -12.66 -15.67 -17.84
C LEU A 186 -11.42 -14.80 -17.65
N SER A 187 -11.37 -13.68 -18.39
CA SER A 187 -10.35 -12.64 -18.18
C SER A 187 -10.87 -11.61 -17.18
N LEU A 188 -10.06 -11.30 -16.18
CA LEU A 188 -10.33 -10.31 -15.14
C LEU A 188 -9.56 -9.03 -15.45
N GLU A 189 -10.22 -7.88 -15.31
CA GLU A 189 -9.55 -6.58 -15.19
C GLU A 189 -9.97 -5.99 -13.85
N VAL A 190 -9.02 -5.91 -12.91
CA VAL A 190 -9.29 -5.61 -11.49
C VAL A 190 -8.23 -4.68 -10.92
N GLU A 191 -8.56 -3.93 -9.87
CA GLU A 191 -7.59 -3.18 -9.09
C GLU A 191 -6.70 -4.13 -8.26
N PRO A 192 -5.49 -3.70 -7.85
CA PRO A 192 -4.57 -4.56 -7.10
C PRO A 192 -5.13 -5.12 -5.79
N TRP A 193 -5.91 -4.34 -5.05
CA TRP A 193 -6.50 -4.81 -3.80
C TRP A 193 -7.68 -5.78 -4.02
N GLU A 194 -8.43 -5.61 -5.12
CA GLU A 194 -9.49 -6.55 -5.52
C GLU A 194 -8.88 -7.90 -5.86
N TYR A 195 -7.77 -7.87 -6.61
CA TYR A 195 -6.98 -9.06 -6.92
C TYR A 195 -6.53 -9.80 -5.66
N ASP A 196 -6.01 -9.09 -4.66
CA ASP A 196 -5.59 -9.71 -3.39
C ASP A 196 -6.76 -10.42 -2.70
N ARG A 197 -7.95 -9.80 -2.68
CA ARG A 197 -9.15 -10.40 -2.08
C ARG A 197 -9.58 -11.66 -2.81
N ILE A 198 -9.59 -11.62 -4.14
CA ILE A 198 -9.88 -12.80 -4.99
C ILE A 198 -8.82 -13.89 -4.75
N ALA A 199 -7.54 -13.52 -4.62
CA ALA A 199 -6.44 -14.45 -4.34
C ALA A 199 -6.63 -15.15 -2.99
N ILE A 200 -6.98 -14.41 -1.93
CA ILE A 200 -7.27 -14.97 -0.60
C ILE A 200 -8.39 -16.01 -0.70
N HIS A 201 -9.53 -15.66 -1.31
CA HIS A 201 -10.66 -16.58 -1.46
C HIS A 201 -10.31 -17.82 -2.31
N THR A 202 -9.50 -17.63 -3.36
CA THR A 202 -9.00 -18.74 -4.20
C THR A 202 -8.16 -19.71 -3.38
N LEU A 203 -7.22 -19.21 -2.59
CA LEU A 203 -6.35 -20.05 -1.76
C LEU A 203 -7.13 -20.76 -0.63
N GLU A 204 -8.11 -20.10 -0.02
CA GLU A 204 -9.00 -20.70 0.96
C GLU A 204 -9.83 -21.86 0.37
N ARG A 205 -10.35 -21.68 -0.85
CA ARG A 205 -11.07 -22.73 -1.58
C ARG A 205 -10.16 -23.94 -1.85
N LEU A 206 -8.97 -23.72 -2.39
CA LEU A 206 -8.01 -24.79 -2.69
C LEU A 206 -7.59 -25.56 -1.42
N LYS A 207 -7.41 -24.87 -0.29
CA LYS A 207 -7.14 -25.53 1.00
C LYS A 207 -8.30 -26.43 1.45
N LYS A 208 -9.54 -25.98 1.29
CA LYS A 208 -10.74 -26.77 1.63
C LYS A 208 -10.91 -27.99 0.72
N GLU A 209 -10.61 -27.86 -0.57
CA GLU A 209 -10.70 -28.96 -1.54
C GLU A 209 -9.62 -30.03 -1.27
N LYS A 210 -8.37 -29.64 -0.99
CA LYS A 210 -7.32 -30.57 -0.59
C LYS A 210 -7.68 -31.35 0.68
N GLY A 211 -8.15 -30.66 1.72
CA GLY A 211 -8.57 -31.29 2.97
C GLY A 211 -9.79 -32.21 2.85
N ARG A 212 -10.57 -32.12 1.76
CA ARG A 212 -11.65 -33.07 1.43
C ARG A 212 -11.14 -34.30 0.66
N SER A 213 -10.14 -34.13 -0.19
CA SER A 213 -9.54 -35.23 -0.96
C SER A 213 -8.64 -36.14 -0.12
N GLU A 214 -8.18 -35.68 1.04
CA GLU A 214 -7.34 -36.42 1.98
C GLU A 214 -8.14 -37.16 3.08
N ARG A 215 -9.48 -37.10 3.03
CA ARG A 215 -10.40 -37.83 3.93
C ARG A 215 -11.10 -38.95 3.19
#